data_AF-A0A2G9LKG2-F1
#
_entry.id   AF-A0A2G9LKG2-F1
#
_cell.length_a   1.000
_cell.length_b   1.000
_cell.length_c   1.000
_cell.angle_alpha   90.00
_cell.angle_beta   90.00
_cell.angle_gamma   90.00
#
_symmetry.space_group_name_H-M   'P 1'
#
loop_
_entity.id
_entity.type
_entity.pdbx_description
1 polymer ?
#
loop_
_entity_poly.entity_id
_entity_poly.type
_entity_poly.pdbx_seq_one_letter_code
_entity_poly.pdbx_strand_id
1 'polypeptide(L)'
;MKTCRAKWQGFDFARFSKDKTLFDFQKQGLQNALKGLWIYFKDKKEDKQSLFNHYQANDFTENFDYDLKKREGKKTAKYLLEYDKDYPAADSKIPFAHFINRMSFWMATGSGKTLIIVKLIELLGKLISEKELPSRDILFLAHRDDLLDQFKNHVEEFNSFNFDTKINLKNMRDYESVKRENALPFAKNEITVFYYRSDLISDEHKEKIVNFKNYDNSGKWYILLDEAHKGDKEDSKRQILYSILSRNGFLFNFS
;
A
#
# COMPACT_ATOMS: atom_id res chain seq x y z
N MET A 1 14.53 13.00 -19.23
CA MET A 1 13.66 12.99 -18.02
C MET A 1 12.43 13.85 -18.30
N LYS A 2 11.23 13.27 -18.38
CA LYS A 2 9.99 14.06 -18.40
C LYS A 2 9.82 14.67 -17.01
N THR A 3 9.78 16.00 -16.93
CA THR A 3 9.57 16.75 -15.69
C THR A 3 8.22 16.42 -15.07
N CYS A 4 8.24 15.97 -13.81
CA CYS A 4 7.04 15.82 -12.97
C CYS A 4 6.28 17.17 -12.97
N ARG A 5 4.98 17.19 -13.30
CA ARG A 5 4.20 18.44 -13.47
C ARG A 5 4.14 19.23 -12.15
N ALA A 6 3.99 20.56 -12.19
CA ALA A 6 4.01 21.45 -11.01
C ALA A 6 3.13 20.98 -9.81
N LYS A 7 1.98 20.35 -10.06
CA LYS A 7 1.09 19.78 -9.03
C LYS A 7 1.76 18.66 -8.19
N TRP A 8 2.70 17.93 -8.79
CA TRP A 8 3.44 16.85 -8.16
C TRP A 8 4.79 17.32 -7.56
N GLN A 9 5.02 18.62 -7.44
CA GLN A 9 6.28 19.18 -6.92
C GLN A 9 6.11 20.05 -5.67
N GLY A 10 4.88 20.46 -5.33
CA GLY A 10 4.58 21.38 -4.22
C GLY A 10 4.21 20.73 -2.89
N PHE A 11 4.69 19.52 -2.59
CA PHE A 11 4.40 18.85 -1.33
C PHE A 11 5.39 19.28 -0.24
N ASP A 12 4.86 19.82 0.87
CA ASP A 12 5.64 20.02 2.07
C ASP A 12 5.82 18.69 2.81
N PHE A 13 6.97 18.06 2.56
CA PHE A 13 7.38 16.86 3.27
C PHE A 13 8.11 17.16 4.58
N ALA A 14 8.48 18.41 4.86
CA ALA A 14 9.32 18.73 6.00
C ALA A 14 8.52 18.71 7.32
N ARG A 15 7.32 19.28 7.33
CA ARG A 15 6.54 19.43 8.57
C ARG A 15 5.63 18.22 8.85
N PHE A 16 5.68 17.71 10.08
CA PHE A 16 4.83 16.61 10.53
C PHE A 16 3.82 17.05 11.60
N SER A 17 4.33 17.62 12.68
CA SER A 17 3.54 18.14 13.80
C SER A 17 4.11 19.48 14.27
N LYS A 18 3.66 19.98 15.41
CA LYS A 18 4.19 21.20 16.02
C LYS A 18 5.70 21.07 16.28
N ASP A 19 6.13 19.90 16.75
CA ASP A 19 7.47 19.67 17.28
C ASP A 19 8.29 18.69 16.43
N LYS A 20 7.69 18.03 15.42
CA LYS A 20 8.38 17.06 14.55
C LYS A 20 8.51 17.55 13.11
N THR A 21 9.71 17.39 12.58
CA THR A 21 10.03 17.55 11.15
C THR A 21 10.72 16.30 10.62
N LEU A 22 10.58 16.05 9.31
CA LEU A 22 11.20 14.90 8.67
C LEU A 22 12.66 15.18 8.33
N PHE A 23 13.51 14.18 8.60
CA PHE A 23 14.90 14.16 8.16
C PHE A 23 15.01 14.06 6.64
N ASP A 24 16.18 14.42 6.10
CA ASP A 24 16.43 14.43 4.65
C ASP A 24 16.19 13.09 3.97
N PHE A 25 16.62 11.98 4.59
CA PHE A 25 16.38 10.65 4.04
C PHE A 25 14.89 10.28 4.02
N GLN A 26 14.10 10.75 5.00
CA GLN A 26 12.65 10.50 5.05
C GLN A 26 11.94 11.28 3.94
N LYS A 27 12.33 12.55 3.74
CA LYS A 27 11.86 13.38 2.61
C LYS A 27 12.24 12.75 1.27
N GLN A 28 13.46 12.24 1.14
CA GLN A 28 13.92 11.56 -0.09
C GLN A 28 13.10 10.30 -0.38
N GLY A 29 12.77 9.52 0.66
CA GLY A 29 11.87 8.36 0.54
C GLY A 29 10.50 8.73 -0.01
N LEU A 30 9.87 9.79 0.52
CA LEU A 30 8.59 10.29 0.03
C LEU A 30 8.68 10.83 -1.41
N GLN A 31 9.76 11.52 -1.76
CA GLN A 31 10.00 11.98 -3.13
C GLN A 31 10.16 10.83 -4.12
N ASN A 32 10.83 9.74 -3.71
CA ASN A 32 10.97 8.55 -4.55
C ASN A 32 9.62 7.82 -4.70
N ALA A 33 8.83 7.74 -3.63
CA ALA A 33 7.47 7.22 -3.69
C ALA A 33 6.60 8.02 -4.68
N LEU A 34 6.67 9.35 -4.60
CA LEU A 34 5.97 10.26 -5.50
C LEU A 34 6.34 10.02 -6.98
N LYS A 35 7.64 9.89 -7.27
CA LYS A 35 8.13 9.58 -8.62
C LYS A 35 7.62 8.22 -9.10
N GLY A 36 7.72 7.18 -8.28
CA GLY A 36 7.23 5.84 -8.62
C GLY A 36 5.74 5.82 -8.93
N LEU A 37 4.94 6.48 -8.09
CA LEU A 37 3.50 6.64 -8.31
C LEU A 37 3.21 7.41 -9.60
N TRP A 38 3.94 8.48 -9.88
CA TRP A 38 3.77 9.24 -11.11
C TRP A 38 4.07 8.38 -12.35
N ILE A 39 5.18 7.63 -12.34
CA ILE A 39 5.54 6.75 -13.45
C ILE A 39 4.43 5.73 -13.68
N TYR A 40 3.99 5.03 -12.64
CA TYR A 40 2.97 3.99 -12.77
C TYR A 40 1.62 4.55 -13.21
N PHE A 41 1.08 5.55 -12.50
CA PHE A 41 -0.28 6.04 -12.70
C PHE A 41 -0.42 7.00 -13.88
N LYS A 42 0.58 7.83 -14.17
CA LYS A 42 0.50 8.88 -15.20
C LYS A 42 1.22 8.52 -16.49
N ASP A 43 2.49 8.12 -16.42
CA ASP A 43 3.26 7.82 -17.63
C ASP A 43 2.86 6.47 -18.21
N LYS A 44 2.76 5.43 -17.37
CA LYS A 44 2.41 4.06 -17.80
C LYS A 44 0.91 3.76 -17.78
N LYS A 45 0.09 4.67 -17.23
CA LYS A 45 -1.37 4.53 -17.17
C LYS A 45 -1.80 3.19 -16.57
N GLU A 46 -1.10 2.77 -15.52
CA GLU A 46 -1.34 1.53 -14.79
C GLU A 46 -1.03 0.25 -15.59
N ASP A 47 -0.40 0.36 -16.75
CA ASP A 47 0.06 -0.79 -17.52
C ASP A 47 1.31 -1.40 -16.88
N LYS A 48 1.12 -2.55 -16.24
CA LYS A 48 2.16 -3.27 -15.51
C LYS A 48 3.30 -3.73 -16.42
N GLN A 49 2.99 -4.15 -17.65
CA GLN A 49 4.02 -4.58 -18.60
C GLN A 49 4.91 -3.40 -19.01
N SER A 50 4.33 -2.24 -19.31
CA SER A 50 5.08 -1.02 -19.62
C SER A 50 5.91 -0.51 -18.44
N LEU A 51 5.43 -0.67 -17.20
CA LEU A 51 6.21 -0.37 -16.01
C LEU A 51 7.40 -1.34 -15.86
N PHE A 52 7.18 -2.64 -16.07
CA PHE A 52 8.23 -3.64 -16.04
C PHE A 52 9.31 -3.38 -17.10
N ASN A 53 8.89 -3.11 -18.35
CA ASN A 53 9.79 -2.75 -19.45
C ASN A 53 10.58 -1.47 -19.13
N HIS A 54 9.98 -0.51 -18.42
CA HIS A 54 10.69 0.69 -17.97
C HIS A 54 11.83 0.36 -17.00
N TYR A 55 11.63 -0.58 -16.08
CA TYR A 55 12.71 -1.03 -15.20
C TYR A 55 13.77 -1.86 -15.95
N GLN A 56 13.37 -2.72 -16.89
CA GLN A 56 14.32 -3.47 -17.72
C GLN A 56 15.22 -2.55 -18.55
N ALA A 57 14.68 -1.42 -19.03
CA ALA A 57 15.46 -0.39 -19.71
C ALA A 57 16.40 0.41 -18.78
N ASN A 58 16.32 0.20 -17.46
CA ASN A 58 17.19 0.80 -16.43
C ASN A 58 17.90 -0.33 -15.65
N ASP A 59 18.44 -1.31 -16.37
CA ASP A 59 19.32 -2.37 -15.87
C ASP A 59 18.69 -3.38 -14.89
N PHE A 60 17.36 -3.47 -14.82
CA PHE A 60 16.68 -4.56 -14.11
C PHE A 60 16.73 -5.85 -14.95
N THR A 61 17.53 -6.82 -14.53
CA THR A 61 17.82 -8.04 -15.32
C THR A 61 17.40 -9.34 -14.62
N GLU A 62 17.04 -9.25 -13.35
CA GLU A 62 16.66 -10.39 -12.53
C GLU A 62 15.29 -10.96 -12.93
N ASN A 63 15.19 -12.29 -12.95
CA ASN A 63 13.92 -12.99 -13.15
C ASN A 63 13.30 -13.33 -11.78
N PHE A 64 12.17 -12.67 -11.48
CA PHE A 64 11.35 -12.92 -10.29
C PHE A 64 9.98 -13.52 -10.62
N ASP A 65 9.85 -14.20 -11.76
CA ASP A 65 8.60 -14.86 -12.15
C ASP A 65 8.18 -15.86 -11.07
N TYR A 66 6.89 -15.85 -10.76
CA TYR A 66 6.32 -16.67 -9.71
C TYR A 66 6.12 -18.10 -10.19
N ASP A 67 6.94 -19.03 -9.69
CA ASP A 67 6.92 -20.44 -10.09
C ASP A 67 5.91 -21.24 -9.25
N LEU A 68 4.82 -21.69 -9.89
CA LEU A 68 3.74 -22.45 -9.26
C LEU A 68 4.17 -23.88 -8.87
N LYS A 69 5.25 -24.40 -9.44
CA LYS A 69 5.76 -25.75 -9.15
C LYS A 69 6.66 -25.79 -7.91
N LYS A 70 7.26 -24.66 -7.52
CA LYS A 70 8.07 -24.57 -6.28
C LYS A 70 7.19 -24.81 -5.05
N ARG A 71 7.81 -25.23 -3.94
CA ARG A 71 7.10 -25.57 -2.69
C ARG A 71 6.19 -24.45 -2.21
N GLU A 72 6.65 -23.21 -2.29
CA GLU A 72 5.86 -22.02 -1.93
C GLU A 72 4.72 -21.79 -2.92
N GLY A 73 5.02 -21.88 -4.23
CA GLY A 73 4.04 -21.79 -5.30
C GLY A 73 2.90 -22.79 -5.15
N LYS A 74 3.20 -24.06 -4.86
CA LYS A 74 2.17 -25.10 -4.66
C LYS A 74 1.18 -24.78 -3.53
N LYS A 75 1.64 -24.11 -2.47
CA LYS A 75 0.78 -23.76 -1.32
C LYS A 75 -0.19 -22.63 -1.63
N THR A 76 0.22 -21.70 -2.48
CA THR A 76 -0.49 -20.44 -2.73
C THR A 76 -1.11 -20.35 -4.13
N ALA A 77 -0.75 -21.25 -5.04
CA ALA A 77 -1.22 -21.32 -6.42
C ALA A 77 -2.75 -21.27 -6.50
N LYS A 78 -3.43 -21.99 -5.61
CA LYS A 78 -4.90 -21.98 -5.55
C LYS A 78 -5.48 -20.57 -5.43
N TYR A 79 -4.84 -19.67 -4.69
CA TYR A 79 -5.31 -18.29 -4.53
C TYR A 79 -5.09 -17.47 -5.80
N LEU A 80 -3.92 -17.60 -6.44
CA LEU A 80 -3.62 -16.83 -7.66
C LEU A 80 -4.45 -17.30 -8.86
N LEU A 81 -4.73 -18.61 -8.96
CA LEU A 81 -5.53 -19.19 -10.03
C LEU A 81 -7.01 -18.76 -9.97
N GLU A 82 -7.52 -18.34 -8.82
CA GLU A 82 -8.86 -17.73 -8.71
C GLU A 82 -8.92 -16.32 -9.33
N TYR A 83 -7.76 -15.70 -9.60
CA TYR A 83 -7.62 -14.36 -10.18
C TYR A 83 -6.79 -14.42 -11.48
N ASP A 84 -7.07 -15.42 -12.31
CA ASP A 84 -6.36 -15.73 -13.56
C ASP A 84 -6.26 -14.56 -14.55
N LYS A 85 -7.25 -13.66 -14.58
CA LYS A 85 -7.22 -12.43 -15.37
C LYS A 85 -6.13 -11.45 -14.94
N ASP A 86 -5.91 -11.34 -13.63
CA ASP A 86 -4.92 -10.44 -13.05
C ASP A 86 -3.53 -11.11 -12.96
N TYR A 87 -3.51 -12.44 -12.83
CA TYR A 87 -2.33 -13.30 -12.67
C TYR A 87 -2.33 -14.48 -13.66
N PRO A 88 -2.17 -14.21 -14.96
CA PRO A 88 -2.17 -15.26 -15.97
C PRO A 88 -0.96 -16.17 -15.79
N ALA A 89 -1.22 -17.46 -15.67
CA ALA A 89 -0.19 -18.48 -15.59
C ALA A 89 0.14 -19.02 -16.99
N ALA A 90 1.41 -18.95 -17.38
CA ALA A 90 1.96 -19.56 -18.58
C ALA A 90 3.12 -20.49 -18.20
N ASP A 91 3.14 -21.72 -18.71
CA ASP A 91 4.16 -22.72 -18.39
C ASP A 91 4.39 -22.96 -16.89
N SER A 92 3.31 -22.89 -16.10
CA SER A 92 3.33 -22.98 -14.63
C SER A 92 4.07 -21.85 -13.92
N LYS A 93 4.25 -20.70 -14.58
CA LYS A 93 4.78 -19.47 -14.01
C LYS A 93 3.83 -18.31 -14.23
N ILE A 94 3.86 -17.34 -13.33
CA ILE A 94 3.19 -16.06 -13.51
C ILE A 94 4.29 -14.99 -13.65
N PRO A 95 4.32 -14.20 -14.74
CA PRO A 95 5.35 -13.19 -14.93
C PRO A 95 5.40 -12.16 -13.81
N PHE A 96 6.61 -11.75 -13.40
CA PHE A 96 6.78 -10.78 -12.31
C PHE A 96 6.10 -9.43 -12.59
N ALA A 97 5.93 -9.07 -13.87
CA ALA A 97 5.18 -7.89 -14.28
C ALA A 97 3.82 -7.79 -13.57
N HIS A 98 3.10 -8.89 -13.35
CA HIS A 98 1.80 -8.88 -12.67
C HIS A 98 1.86 -8.49 -11.19
N PHE A 99 3.04 -8.53 -10.59
CA PHE A 99 3.32 -8.18 -9.21
C PHE A 99 4.00 -6.81 -9.06
N ILE A 100 4.37 -6.14 -10.15
CA ILE A 100 5.32 -5.00 -10.14
C ILE A 100 4.80 -3.71 -9.50
N ASN A 101 3.48 -3.56 -9.27
CA ASN A 101 2.87 -2.36 -8.70
C ASN A 101 3.08 -2.27 -7.18
N ARG A 102 4.35 -2.29 -6.77
CA ARG A 102 4.81 -2.26 -5.39
C ARG A 102 6.07 -1.42 -5.25
N MET A 103 6.33 -0.96 -4.04
CA MET A 103 7.62 -0.38 -3.64
C MET A 103 7.98 -0.80 -2.23
N SER A 104 9.27 -0.71 -1.89
CA SER A 104 9.79 -1.13 -0.61
C SER A 104 10.65 -0.04 0.03
N PHE A 105 10.45 0.19 1.32
CA PHE A 105 11.19 1.11 2.16
C PHE A 105 12.00 0.29 3.17
N TRP A 106 13.31 0.21 2.95
CA TRP A 106 14.25 -0.49 3.83
C TRP A 106 14.86 0.51 4.81
N MET A 107 14.51 0.38 6.08
CA MET A 107 14.79 1.40 7.08
C MET A 107 15.13 0.78 8.44
N ALA A 108 16.16 1.31 9.09
CA ALA A 108 16.57 0.87 10.42
C ALA A 108 15.46 1.06 11.47
N THR A 109 15.39 0.17 12.45
CA THR A 109 14.50 0.34 13.61
C THR A 109 14.79 1.67 14.32
N GLY A 110 13.75 2.41 14.70
CA GLY A 110 13.90 3.71 15.34
C GLY A 110 14.15 4.89 14.38
N SER A 111 14.28 4.68 13.07
CA SER A 111 14.48 5.74 12.07
C SER A 111 13.24 6.61 11.77
N GLY A 112 12.15 6.45 12.52
CA GLY A 112 10.91 7.21 12.32
C GLY A 112 10.09 6.77 11.11
N LYS A 113 10.10 5.48 10.77
CA LYS A 113 9.35 4.86 9.66
C LYS A 113 7.85 5.23 9.66
N THR A 114 7.22 5.26 10.83
CA THR A 114 5.81 5.65 11.00
C THR A 114 5.53 7.07 10.51
N LEU A 115 6.49 8.00 10.62
CA LEU A 115 6.32 9.37 10.10
C LEU A 115 6.19 9.38 8.58
N ILE A 116 6.99 8.55 7.89
CA ILE A 116 6.89 8.39 6.43
C ILE A 116 5.55 7.77 6.06
N ILE A 117 5.10 6.74 6.78
CA ILE A 117 3.82 6.07 6.53
C ILE A 117 2.66 7.10 6.59
N VAL A 118 2.60 7.90 7.66
CA VAL A 118 1.55 8.92 7.83
C VAL A 118 1.66 10.02 6.76
N LYS A 119 2.85 10.51 6.44
CA LYS A 119 3.04 11.51 5.36
C LYS A 119 2.76 10.94 3.97
N LEU A 120 2.97 9.64 3.76
CA LEU A 120 2.60 8.95 2.53
C LEU A 120 1.08 8.84 2.41
N ILE A 121 0.36 8.58 3.51
CA ILE A 121 -1.11 8.61 3.53
C ILE A 121 -1.61 10.01 3.18
N GLU A 122 -1.05 11.05 3.78
CA GLU A 122 -1.37 12.45 3.44
C GLU A 122 -1.15 12.71 1.94
N LEU A 123 0.00 12.29 1.41
CA LEU A 123 0.35 12.42 0.01
C LEU A 123 -0.68 11.73 -0.90
N LEU A 124 -1.03 10.48 -0.60
CA LEU A 124 -2.03 9.71 -1.34
C LEU A 124 -3.39 10.41 -1.31
N GLY A 125 -3.85 10.81 -0.12
CA GLY A 125 -5.14 11.47 0.04
C GLY A 125 -5.24 12.78 -0.73
N LYS A 126 -4.20 13.62 -0.70
CA LYS A 126 -4.15 14.87 -1.47
C LYS A 126 -4.15 14.60 -2.98
N LEU A 127 -3.37 13.63 -3.45
CA LEU A 127 -3.38 13.28 -4.88
C LEU A 127 -4.73 12.67 -5.32
N ILE A 128 -5.41 11.92 -4.46
CA ILE A 128 -6.76 11.40 -4.74
C ILE A 128 -7.78 12.55 -4.80
N SER A 129 -7.76 13.47 -3.83
CA SER A 129 -8.72 14.60 -3.81
C SER A 129 -8.52 15.55 -5.00
N GLU A 130 -7.28 15.73 -5.45
CA GLU A 130 -6.94 16.49 -6.65
C GLU A 130 -7.19 15.73 -7.96
N LYS A 131 -7.71 14.49 -7.90
CA LYS A 131 -7.94 13.58 -9.04
C LYS A 131 -6.66 13.26 -9.83
N GLU A 132 -5.51 13.38 -9.18
CA GLU A 132 -4.21 13.01 -9.72
C GLU A 132 -3.97 11.49 -9.54
N LEU A 133 -4.53 10.85 -8.52
CA LEU A 133 -4.56 9.39 -8.38
C LEU A 133 -5.97 8.81 -8.54
N PRO A 134 -6.12 7.55 -8.99
CA PRO A 134 -7.38 6.84 -8.94
C PRO A 134 -7.95 6.82 -7.52
N SER A 135 -9.25 7.08 -7.38
CA SER A 135 -9.94 7.01 -6.09
C SER A 135 -10.03 5.56 -5.62
N ARG A 136 -9.19 5.20 -4.65
CA ARG A 136 -9.02 3.85 -4.09
C ARG A 136 -8.92 3.92 -2.58
N ASP A 137 -9.33 2.85 -1.92
CA ASP A 137 -9.29 2.79 -0.46
C ASP A 137 -7.85 2.56 0.04
N ILE A 138 -7.52 3.13 1.20
CA ILE A 138 -6.21 2.98 1.83
C ILE A 138 -6.32 1.99 2.99
N LEU A 139 -5.40 1.02 3.05
CA LEU A 139 -5.33 -0.01 4.08
C LEU A 139 -3.92 -0.02 4.71
N PHE A 140 -3.87 0.16 6.03
CA PHE A 140 -2.66 0.00 6.83
C PHE A 140 -2.68 -1.34 7.57
N LEU A 141 -1.61 -2.14 7.42
CA LEU A 141 -1.48 -3.43 8.09
C LEU A 141 -0.17 -3.49 8.86
N ALA A 142 -0.24 -3.92 10.12
CA ALA A 142 0.92 -4.18 10.96
C ALA A 142 0.81 -5.56 11.62
N HIS A 143 1.94 -6.18 11.95
CA HIS A 143 1.95 -7.54 12.50
C HIS A 143 1.61 -7.63 14.01
N ARG A 144 1.67 -6.51 14.74
CA ARG A 144 1.46 -6.47 16.18
C ARG A 144 0.57 -5.30 16.60
N ASP A 145 -0.11 -5.46 17.74
CA ASP A 145 -1.01 -4.43 18.28
C ASP A 145 -0.26 -3.17 18.71
N ASP A 146 0.94 -3.29 19.29
CA ASP A 146 1.77 -2.14 19.69
C ASP A 146 2.15 -1.25 18.50
N LEU A 147 2.42 -1.85 17.32
CA LEU A 147 2.68 -1.11 16.08
C LEU A 147 1.42 -0.38 15.58
N LEU A 148 0.25 -1.01 15.68
CA LEU A 148 -1.02 -0.36 15.33
C LEU A 148 -1.30 0.82 16.26
N ASP A 149 -1.06 0.67 17.56
CA ASP A 149 -1.26 1.74 18.53
C ASP A 149 -0.25 2.87 18.33
N GLN A 150 1.02 2.55 18.04
CA GLN A 150 2.01 3.54 17.64
C GLN A 150 1.55 4.32 16.40
N PHE A 151 1.03 3.64 15.38
CA PHE A 151 0.50 4.29 14.18
C PHE A 151 -0.67 5.22 14.50
N LYS A 152 -1.66 4.77 15.30
CA LYS A 152 -2.80 5.60 15.73
C LYS A 152 -2.34 6.88 16.45
N ASN A 153 -1.40 6.76 17.39
CA ASN A 153 -0.86 7.91 18.13
C ASN A 153 -0.19 8.92 17.19
N HIS A 154 0.56 8.46 16.18
CA HIS A 154 1.18 9.36 15.20
C HIS A 154 0.15 10.02 14.28
N VAL A 155 -0.95 9.33 13.96
CA VAL A 155 -2.07 9.92 13.20
C VAL A 155 -2.79 10.98 14.03
N GLU A 156 -3.00 10.75 15.32
CA GLU A 156 -3.58 11.76 16.23
C GLU A 156 -2.68 12.99 16.34
N GLU A 157 -1.38 12.79 16.52
CA GLU A 157 -0.39 13.87 16.54
C GLU A 157 -0.41 14.67 15.23
N PHE A 158 -0.40 13.98 14.08
CA PHE A 158 -0.50 14.63 12.76
C PHE A 158 -1.81 15.43 12.64
N ASN A 159 -2.95 14.84 12.99
CA ASN A 159 -4.27 15.49 12.91
C ASN A 159 -4.39 16.69 13.85
N SER A 160 -3.71 16.68 15.00
CA SER A 160 -3.75 17.80 15.96
C SER A 160 -3.11 19.09 15.41
N PHE A 161 -2.24 18.94 14.42
CA PHE A 161 -1.48 20.04 13.82
C PHE A 161 -2.02 20.45 12.44
N ASN A 162 -2.65 19.53 11.70
CA ASN A 162 -3.11 19.74 10.34
C ASN A 162 -4.62 20.01 10.29
N PHE A 163 -4.99 21.26 10.01
CA PHE A 163 -6.39 21.69 9.96
C PHE A 163 -7.07 21.42 8.60
N ASP A 164 -6.29 21.40 7.52
CA ASP A 164 -6.84 21.24 6.15
C ASP A 164 -7.05 19.77 5.75
N THR A 165 -6.24 18.86 6.30
CA THR A 165 -6.24 17.44 5.98
C THR A 165 -6.34 16.62 7.25
N LYS A 166 -7.34 15.73 7.32
CA LYS A 166 -7.58 14.88 8.48
C LYS A 166 -7.60 13.41 8.07
N ILE A 167 -6.81 12.59 8.76
CA ILE A 167 -6.81 11.14 8.57
C ILE A 167 -7.82 10.52 9.55
N ASN A 168 -8.82 9.83 9.02
CA ASN A 168 -9.85 9.13 9.80
C ASN A 168 -9.58 7.63 9.79
N LEU A 169 -9.24 7.07 10.95
CA LEU A 169 -8.93 5.66 11.10
C LEU A 169 -10.20 4.84 11.33
N LYS A 170 -10.38 3.79 10.54
CA LYS A 170 -11.49 2.84 10.66
C LYS A 170 -10.95 1.43 10.78
N ASN A 171 -11.55 0.61 11.65
CA ASN A 171 -11.19 -0.79 11.68
C ASN A 171 -11.62 -1.43 10.36
N MET A 172 -10.79 -2.30 9.78
CA MET A 172 -11.14 -3.02 8.56
C MET A 172 -12.45 -3.81 8.70
N ARG A 173 -12.79 -4.31 9.90
CA ARG A 173 -14.05 -5.02 10.15
C ARG A 173 -15.31 -4.17 9.92
N ASP A 174 -15.16 -2.85 9.98
CA ASP A 174 -16.24 -1.89 9.76
C ASP A 174 -16.30 -1.44 8.28
N TYR A 175 -15.58 -2.11 7.38
CA TYR A 175 -15.53 -1.72 5.96
C TYR A 175 -16.93 -1.61 5.33
N GLU A 176 -17.76 -2.64 5.49
CA GLU A 176 -19.10 -2.64 4.89
C GLU A 176 -20.04 -1.59 5.48
N SER A 177 -19.95 -1.28 6.78
CA SER A 177 -20.75 -0.20 7.38
C SER A 177 -20.28 1.15 6.88
N VAL A 178 -18.98 1.42 6.90
CA VAL A 178 -18.40 2.69 6.42
C VAL A 178 -18.73 2.94 4.96
N LYS A 179 -18.67 1.93 4.10
CA LYS A 179 -18.99 2.08 2.66
C LYS A 179 -20.49 2.24 2.39
N ARG A 180 -21.36 1.77 3.29
CA ARG A 180 -22.82 1.99 3.20
C ARG A 180 -23.23 3.35 3.74
N GLU A 181 -22.57 3.82 4.79
CA GLU A 181 -22.97 5.03 5.51
C GLU A 181 -22.86 6.31 4.67
N ASN A 182 -22.20 6.30 3.50
CA ASN A 182 -22.10 7.44 2.57
C ASN A 182 -21.88 8.78 3.29
N ALA A 183 -21.11 8.76 4.38
CA ALA A 183 -20.93 9.92 5.23
C ALA A 183 -20.21 10.99 4.40
N LEU A 184 -20.85 12.15 4.26
CA LEU A 184 -20.22 13.31 3.64
C LEU A 184 -18.97 13.66 4.47
N PRO A 185 -17.81 13.86 3.85
CA PRO A 185 -16.58 14.18 4.57
C PRO A 185 -16.78 15.48 5.36
N PHE A 186 -16.44 15.46 6.66
CA PHE A 186 -16.62 16.59 7.56
C PHE A 186 -15.52 17.65 7.38
N ALA A 187 -14.36 17.24 6.87
CA ALA A 187 -13.24 18.10 6.53
C ALA A 187 -13.06 18.23 5.02
N LYS A 188 -12.46 19.35 4.58
CA LYS A 188 -12.21 19.64 3.15
C LYS A 188 -11.40 18.54 2.46
N ASN A 189 -10.43 17.94 3.16
CA ASN A 189 -9.66 16.77 2.73
C ASN A 189 -9.65 15.70 3.84
N GLU A 190 -10.76 15.02 4.04
CA GLU A 190 -10.81 13.84 4.93
C GLU A 190 -10.27 12.60 4.19
N ILE A 191 -9.32 11.89 4.81
CA ILE A 191 -8.67 10.69 4.28
C ILE A 191 -9.06 9.51 5.16
N THR A 192 -9.95 8.65 4.69
CA THR A 192 -10.30 7.42 5.39
C THR A 192 -9.22 6.36 5.19
N VAL A 193 -8.67 5.85 6.28
CA VAL A 193 -7.69 4.75 6.28
C VAL A 193 -8.22 3.60 7.11
N PHE A 194 -8.37 2.45 6.47
CA PHE A 194 -8.66 1.22 7.17
C PHE A 194 -7.40 0.67 7.80
N TYR A 195 -7.48 0.12 9.01
CA TYR A 195 -6.35 -0.54 9.65
C TYR A 195 -6.72 -1.92 10.18
N TYR A 196 -5.75 -2.84 10.17
CA TYR A 196 -5.92 -4.16 10.76
C TYR A 196 -4.59 -4.84 11.10
N ARG A 197 -4.67 -5.91 11.89
CA ARG A 197 -3.55 -6.81 12.11
C ARG A 197 -3.33 -7.69 10.89
N SER A 198 -2.11 -7.68 10.37
CA SER A 198 -1.73 -8.38 9.15
C SER A 198 -1.85 -9.90 9.31
N ASP A 199 -1.49 -10.43 10.49
CA ASP A 199 -1.52 -11.87 10.77
C ASP A 199 -2.92 -12.47 10.89
N LEU A 200 -3.94 -11.62 11.07
CA LEU A 200 -5.34 -11.99 11.19
C LEU A 200 -6.09 -11.99 9.84
N ILE A 201 -5.42 -11.71 8.72
CA ILE A 201 -5.99 -11.82 7.38
C ILE A 201 -5.70 -13.22 6.83
N SER A 202 -6.76 -13.95 6.47
CA SER A 202 -6.67 -15.34 5.97
C SER A 202 -7.71 -15.61 4.87
N ASP A 203 -7.75 -16.85 4.38
CA ASP A 203 -8.78 -17.40 3.50
C ASP A 203 -9.95 -18.06 4.25
N GLU A 204 -9.87 -18.11 5.58
CA GLU A 204 -10.92 -18.58 6.49
C GLU A 204 -11.48 -17.40 7.30
N HIS A 205 -12.71 -17.56 7.78
CA HIS A 205 -13.29 -16.63 8.75
C HIS A 205 -13.40 -17.28 10.14
N LYS A 206 -12.85 -16.62 11.16
CA LYS A 206 -13.02 -16.93 12.59
C LYS A 206 -13.30 -15.62 13.35
N GLU A 207 -13.51 -15.69 14.66
CA GLU A 207 -13.91 -14.52 15.47
C GLU A 207 -13.01 -13.28 15.29
N LYS A 208 -11.69 -13.49 15.27
CA LYS A 208 -10.67 -12.45 15.02
C LYS A 208 -9.99 -12.59 13.65
N ILE A 209 -10.22 -13.66 12.90
CA ILE A 209 -9.58 -13.87 11.60
C ILE A 209 -10.56 -13.49 10.51
N VAL A 210 -10.17 -12.57 9.64
CA VAL A 210 -11.00 -12.08 8.54
C VAL A 210 -10.66 -12.77 7.24
N ASN A 211 -11.70 -13.13 6.47
CA ASN A 211 -11.50 -13.65 5.12
C ASN A 211 -11.19 -12.49 4.16
N PHE A 212 -10.01 -12.52 3.53
CA PHE A 212 -9.57 -11.48 2.60
C PHE A 212 -10.56 -11.25 1.45
N LYS A 213 -11.30 -12.28 1.01
CA LYS A 213 -12.28 -12.18 -0.08
C LYS A 213 -13.40 -11.18 0.20
N ASN A 214 -13.77 -11.03 1.48
CA ASN A 214 -14.80 -10.06 1.90
C ASN A 214 -14.34 -8.60 1.70
N TYR A 215 -13.02 -8.39 1.59
CA TYR A 215 -12.41 -7.09 1.43
C TYR A 215 -11.70 -6.96 0.09
N ASP A 216 -12.04 -7.80 -0.89
CA ASP A 216 -11.35 -7.85 -2.18
C ASP A 216 -11.30 -6.46 -2.86
N ASN A 217 -12.40 -5.70 -2.81
CA ASN A 217 -12.53 -4.36 -3.38
C ASN A 217 -12.05 -4.29 -4.85
N SER A 218 -12.23 -5.36 -5.63
CA SER A 218 -11.69 -5.49 -6.99
C SER A 218 -10.17 -5.24 -7.09
N GLY A 219 -9.44 -5.45 -6.00
CA GLY A 219 -8.00 -5.23 -5.94
C GLY A 219 -7.58 -3.76 -5.82
N LYS A 220 -8.53 -2.85 -5.58
CA LYS A 220 -8.34 -1.40 -5.63
C LYS A 220 -7.92 -0.83 -4.27
N TRP A 221 -6.89 -1.42 -3.67
CA TRP A 221 -6.32 -0.96 -2.41
C TRP A 221 -4.94 -0.31 -2.58
N TYR A 222 -4.73 0.81 -1.90
CA TYR A 222 -3.41 1.28 -1.52
C TYR A 222 -3.05 0.65 -0.17
N ILE A 223 -2.18 -0.36 -0.18
CA ILE A 223 -1.84 -1.13 1.03
C ILE A 223 -0.48 -0.68 1.55
N LEU A 224 -0.42 -0.21 2.80
CA LEU A 224 0.81 0.08 3.53
C LEU A 224 1.05 -1.05 4.54
N LEU A 225 2.13 -1.81 4.34
CA LEU A 225 2.52 -2.94 5.16
C LEU A 225 3.70 -2.54 6.06
N ASP A 226 3.50 -2.47 7.38
CA ASP A 226 4.58 -2.23 8.34
C ASP A 226 4.98 -3.53 9.05
N GLU A 227 6.22 -3.95 8.82
CA GLU A 227 6.80 -5.20 9.33
C GLU A 227 5.97 -6.47 9.02
N ALA A 228 5.10 -6.43 8.00
CA ALA A 228 4.17 -7.54 7.68
C ALA A 228 4.83 -8.78 7.05
N HIS A 229 6.17 -8.84 7.06
CA HIS A 229 7.01 -9.94 6.56
C HIS A 229 7.81 -10.62 7.68
N LYS A 230 7.69 -10.16 8.93
CA LYS A 230 8.33 -10.78 10.10
C LYS A 230 7.29 -11.60 10.87
N GLY A 231 7.19 -12.91 10.63
CA GLY A 231 6.80 -13.80 11.74
C GLY A 231 5.83 -14.96 11.50
N ASP A 232 5.85 -15.70 10.38
CA ASP A 232 5.34 -17.09 10.43
C ASP A 232 5.69 -17.98 9.22
N LYS A 233 5.48 -19.30 9.39
CA LYS A 233 5.48 -20.32 8.31
C LYS A 233 4.47 -20.03 7.19
N GLU A 234 3.51 -19.12 7.42
CA GLU A 234 2.49 -18.69 6.46
C GLU A 234 2.79 -17.35 5.77
N ASP A 235 3.97 -16.76 5.96
CA ASP A 235 4.29 -15.43 5.39
C ASP A 235 4.15 -15.40 3.86
N SER A 236 4.57 -16.45 3.17
CA SER A 236 4.38 -16.59 1.71
C SER A 236 2.91 -16.53 1.27
N LYS A 237 1.99 -17.11 2.06
CA LYS A 237 0.54 -17.05 1.79
C LYS A 237 0.03 -15.62 1.94
N ARG A 238 0.35 -14.96 3.06
CA ARG A 238 -0.11 -13.59 3.33
C ARG A 238 0.39 -12.60 2.29
N GLN A 239 1.65 -12.72 1.85
CA GLN A 239 2.20 -11.89 0.77
C GLN A 239 1.41 -12.03 -0.54
N ILE A 240 0.92 -13.23 -0.86
CA ILE A 240 0.02 -13.44 -2.00
C ILE A 240 -1.34 -12.79 -1.76
N LEU A 241 -1.93 -12.92 -0.57
CA LEU A 241 -3.20 -12.26 -0.25
C LEU A 241 -3.11 -10.73 -0.41
N TYR A 242 -2.03 -10.11 0.09
CA TYR A 242 -1.82 -8.66 -0.07
C TYR A 242 -1.59 -8.27 -1.53
N SER A 243 -0.89 -9.12 -2.30
CA SER A 243 -0.73 -8.91 -3.73
C SER A 243 -2.09 -8.92 -4.43
N ILE A 244 -2.96 -9.88 -4.12
CA ILE A 244 -4.32 -9.96 -4.66
C ILE A 244 -5.12 -8.72 -4.28
N LEU A 245 -5.15 -8.33 -3.01
CA LEU A 245 -5.89 -7.15 -2.55
C LEU A 245 -5.39 -5.84 -3.21
N SER A 246 -4.12 -5.77 -3.61
CA SER A 246 -3.55 -4.58 -4.26
C SER A 246 -3.36 -4.73 -5.77
N ARG A 247 -3.90 -5.78 -6.40
CA ARG A 247 -3.61 -6.09 -7.82
C ARG A 247 -3.99 -4.98 -8.80
N ASN A 248 -5.00 -4.19 -8.47
CA ASN A 248 -5.44 -2.99 -9.20
C ASN A 248 -5.26 -1.74 -8.35
N GLY A 249 -4.22 -1.72 -7.51
CA GLY A 249 -3.93 -0.72 -6.51
C GLY A 249 -2.44 -0.44 -6.47
N PHE A 250 -1.88 -0.31 -5.26
CA PHE A 250 -0.43 -0.24 -5.07
C PHE A 250 -0.03 -0.75 -3.69
N LEU A 251 1.08 -1.48 -3.62
CA LEU A 251 1.60 -2.08 -2.38
C LEU A 251 2.86 -1.36 -1.89
N PHE A 252 2.84 -0.85 -0.67
CA PHE A 252 3.97 -0.19 -0.03
C PHE A 252 4.48 -1.07 1.12
N ASN A 253 5.68 -1.63 0.97
CA ASN A 253 6.29 -2.50 1.97
C ASN A 253 7.28 -1.71 2.82
N PHE A 254 7.11 -1.71 4.13
CA PHE A 254 8.01 -1.08 5.08
C PHE A 254 8.72 -2.14 5.91
N SER A 255 10.06 -2.21 5.78
CA SER A 255 10.94 -3.25 6.33
C SER A 255 12.09 -2.68 7.12
#